data_AF-A0A3B9C494-F1
#
_entry.id   AF-A0A3B9C494-F1
#
_cell.length_a   1.000
_cell.length_b   1.000
_cell.length_c   1.000
_cell.angle_alpha   90.00
_cell.angle_beta   90.00
_cell.angle_gamma   90.00
#
_symmetry.space_group_name_H-M   'P 1'
#
loop_
_entity.id
_entity.type
_entity.pdbx_description
1 polymer ?
#
loop_
_entity_poly.entity_id
_entity_poly.type
_entity_poly.pdbx_seq_one_letter_code
_entity_poly.pdbx_strand_id
1 'polypeptide(L)'
;MNKRRKMNKTIAGYHMLMILSAVDFSFHIEEEKIIREYIFQEFPFKVDLDNEIHLISSLHHDEWRAHFLQCMDDFYEDSTETERNSLLKFALYLAKADGVITVEENSFLKHLFEAWDHDHE
;
A
#
# COMPACT_ATOMS: atom_id res chain seq x y z
N MET A 1 -25.93 -10.03 4.00
CA MET A 1 -24.54 -10.19 3.55
C MET A 1 -24.20 -8.94 2.75
N ASN A 2 -23.53 -7.95 3.36
CA ASN A 2 -23.10 -6.77 2.63
C ASN A 2 -22.00 -7.20 1.67
N LYS A 3 -22.25 -7.09 0.37
CA LYS A 3 -21.29 -7.44 -0.68
C LYS A 3 -20.15 -6.41 -0.60
N ARG A 4 -18.98 -6.83 -0.12
CA ARG A 4 -17.75 -6.01 -0.09
C ARG A 4 -17.49 -5.46 -1.49
N ARG A 5 -17.19 -4.17 -1.60
CA ARG A 5 -16.79 -3.56 -2.87
C ARG A 5 -15.29 -3.80 -3.05
N LYS A 6 -14.92 -4.65 -4.00
CA LYS A 6 -13.53 -4.90 -4.40
C LYS A 6 -12.90 -3.60 -4.91
N MET A 7 -11.71 -3.27 -4.42
CA MET A 7 -10.93 -2.14 -4.92
C MET A 7 -10.23 -2.51 -6.24
N ASN A 8 -10.00 -1.50 -7.09
CA ASN A 8 -9.13 -1.67 -8.24
C ASN A 8 -7.68 -1.90 -7.76
N LYS A 9 -6.94 -2.80 -8.41
CA LYS A 9 -5.55 -3.12 -8.08
C LYS A 9 -4.69 -1.88 -7.80
N THR A 10 -4.68 -0.90 -8.70
CA THR A 10 -3.83 0.28 -8.56
C THR A 10 -4.25 1.15 -7.36
N ILE A 11 -5.56 1.26 -7.11
CA ILE A 11 -6.07 1.96 -5.93
C ILE A 11 -5.73 1.21 -4.64
N ALA A 12 -5.83 -0.12 -4.65
CA ALA A 12 -5.45 -0.96 -3.52
C ALA A 12 -3.96 -0.81 -3.18
N GLY A 13 -3.09 -0.84 -4.20
CA GLY A 13 -1.66 -0.58 -4.03
C GLY A 13 -1.39 0.83 -3.50
N TYR A 14 -2.07 1.85 -4.03
CA TYR A 14 -1.99 3.22 -3.50
C TYR A 14 -2.37 3.30 -2.01
N HIS A 15 -3.47 2.65 -1.59
CA HIS A 15 -3.90 2.63 -0.20
C HIS A 15 -2.87 1.95 0.71
N MET A 16 -2.27 0.85 0.26
CA MET A 16 -1.22 0.16 1.01
C MET A 16 -0.02 1.05 1.22
N LEU A 17 0.45 1.75 0.19
CA LEU A 17 1.61 2.66 0.29
C LEU A 17 1.31 3.87 1.18
N MET A 18 0.09 4.44 1.08
CA MET A 18 -0.35 5.55 1.92
C MET A 18 -0.40 5.16 3.40
N ILE A 19 -0.96 4.00 3.73
CA ILE A 19 -1.00 3.52 5.12
C ILE A 19 0.40 3.25 5.63
N LEU A 20 1.26 2.60 4.83
CA LEU A 20 2.64 2.33 5.22
C LEU A 20 3.40 3.63 5.54
N SER A 21 3.23 4.67 4.72
CA SER A 21 3.86 5.99 4.94
C SER A 21 3.32 6.79 6.12
N ALA A 22 2.21 6.35 6.74
CA ALA A 22 1.55 7.09 7.82
C ALA A 22 1.57 6.34 9.15
N VAL A 23 1.97 5.06 9.15
CA VAL A 23 1.83 4.14 10.30
C VAL A 23 2.66 4.56 11.52
N ASP A 24 3.80 5.20 11.29
CA ASP A 24 4.70 5.71 12.32
C ASP A 24 4.44 7.18 12.69
N PHE A 25 3.38 7.76 12.12
CA PHE A 25 2.98 9.17 12.26
C PHE A 25 4.02 10.20 11.77
N SER A 26 4.97 9.81 10.92
CA SER A 26 6.05 10.68 10.44
C SER A 26 6.16 10.67 8.91
N PHE A 27 5.41 11.53 8.23
CA PHE A 27 5.47 11.62 6.76
C PHE A 27 6.64 12.49 6.28
N HIS A 28 7.56 11.91 5.52
CA HIS A 28 8.75 12.56 5.00
C HIS A 28 8.64 12.93 3.52
N ILE A 29 9.37 13.98 3.09
CA ILE A 29 9.38 14.46 1.69
C ILE A 29 9.83 13.36 0.71
N GLU A 30 10.74 12.47 1.12
CA GLU A 30 11.23 11.40 0.26
C GLU A 30 10.17 10.30 0.04
N GLU A 31 9.32 10.03 1.04
CA GLU A 31 8.18 9.12 0.92
C GLU A 31 7.12 9.65 -0.04
N GLU A 32 6.86 10.96 0.01
CA GLU A 32 5.94 11.63 -0.92
C GLU A 32 6.35 11.42 -2.37
N LYS A 33 7.66 11.51 -2.66
CA LYS A 33 8.18 11.29 -4.02
C LYS A 33 7.94 9.86 -4.48
N ILE A 34 8.09 8.88 -3.60
CA ILE A 34 7.89 7.45 -3.91
C ILE A 34 6.42 7.19 -4.23
N ILE A 35 5.49 7.75 -3.44
CA ILE A 35 4.04 7.63 -3.69
C ILE A 35 3.66 8.31 -5.02
N ARG A 36 4.23 9.50 -5.30
CA ARG A 36 4.02 10.19 -6.59
C ARG A 36 4.52 9.37 -7.77
N GLU A 37 5.68 8.72 -7.62
CA GLU A 37 6.24 7.85 -8.65
C GLU A 37 5.34 6.63 -8.90
N TYR A 38 4.81 5.99 -7.84
CA TYR A 38 3.83 4.92 -7.98
C TYR A 38 2.60 5.38 -8.77
N ILE A 39 2.04 6.54 -8.42
CA ILE A 39 0.88 7.10 -9.12
C ILE A 39 1.22 7.34 -10.61
N PHE A 40 2.40 7.87 -10.89
CA PHE A 40 2.83 8.15 -12.26
C PHE A 40 3.01 6.88 -13.10
N GLN A 41 3.57 5.81 -12.51
CA GLN A 41 3.82 4.55 -13.22
C GLN A 41 2.55 3.74 -13.47
N GLU A 42 1.63 3.73 -12.50
CA GLU A 42 0.50 2.79 -12.54
C GLU A 42 -0.79 3.41 -13.11
N PHE A 43 -0.94 4.74 -13.09
CA PHE A 43 -2.10 5.39 -13.70
C PHE A 43 -1.78 5.90 -15.11
N PRO A 44 -2.45 5.39 -16.16
CA PRO A 44 -2.19 5.79 -17.55
C PRO A 44 -2.64 7.22 -17.88
N PHE A 45 -3.32 7.89 -16.96
CA PHE A 45 -3.80 9.26 -17.07
C PHE A 45 -3.90 9.90 -15.68
N LYS A 46 -4.08 11.23 -15.64
CA LYS A 46 -4.30 11.95 -14.39
C LYS A 46 -5.54 11.39 -13.68
N VAL A 47 -5.33 10.81 -12.50
CA VAL A 47 -6.38 10.30 -11.62
C VAL A 47 -6.70 11.35 -10.56
N ASP A 48 -7.97 11.40 -10.17
CA ASP A 48 -8.44 12.11 -8.98
C ASP A 48 -8.49 11.12 -7.82
N LEU A 49 -7.71 11.40 -6.77
CA LEU A 49 -7.56 10.54 -5.58
C LEU A 49 -8.20 11.18 -4.33
N ASP A 50 -8.94 12.28 -4.47
CA ASP A 50 -9.50 13.01 -3.32
C ASP A 50 -10.41 12.12 -2.46
N ASN A 51 -11.22 11.27 -3.11
CA ASN A 51 -12.08 10.32 -2.40
C ASN A 51 -11.28 9.24 -1.65
N GLU A 52 -10.17 8.79 -2.23
CA GLU A 52 -9.31 7.76 -1.65
C GLU A 52 -8.52 8.31 -0.45
N ILE A 53 -8.01 9.53 -0.58
CA ILE A 53 -7.40 10.26 0.54
C ILE A 53 -8.42 10.47 1.65
N HIS A 54 -9.64 10.89 1.32
CA HIS A 54 -10.71 11.07 2.29
C HIS A 54 -11.02 9.77 3.03
N LEU A 55 -11.15 8.66 2.30
CA LEU A 55 -11.38 7.33 2.86
C LEU A 55 -10.29 6.98 3.88
N ILE A 56 -9.01 7.00 3.49
CA ILE A 56 -7.89 6.63 4.37
C ILE A 56 -7.86 7.54 5.61
N SER A 57 -8.03 8.85 5.42
CA SER A 57 -8.01 9.83 6.52
C SER A 57 -9.19 9.67 7.50
N SER A 58 -10.27 9.02 7.07
CA SER A 58 -11.45 8.76 7.89
C SER A 58 -11.34 7.49 8.74
N LEU A 59 -10.37 6.61 8.43
CA LEU A 59 -10.15 5.38 9.18
C LEU A 59 -9.53 5.68 10.54
N HIS A 60 -10.01 5.00 11.57
CA HIS A 60 -9.29 4.92 12.83
C HIS A 60 -8.03 4.06 12.68
N HIS A 61 -7.01 4.34 13.50
CA HIS A 61 -5.72 3.65 13.42
C HIS A 61 -5.83 2.12 13.63
N ASP A 62 -6.79 1.66 14.44
CA ASP A 62 -7.08 0.25 14.63
C ASP A 62 -7.76 -0.42 13.42
N GLU A 63 -8.32 0.38 12.50
CA GLU A 63 -8.90 -0.08 11.24
C GLU A 63 -7.86 -0.18 10.12
N TRP A 64 -6.72 0.52 10.22
CA TRP A 64 -5.69 0.56 9.18
C TRP A 64 -5.16 -0.82 8.81
N ARG A 65 -4.91 -1.68 9.81
CA ARG A 65 -4.42 -3.04 9.54
C ARG A 65 -5.43 -3.88 8.77
N ALA A 66 -6.71 -3.79 9.13
CA ALA A 66 -7.77 -4.54 8.44
C ALA A 66 -7.93 -4.04 6.99
N HIS A 67 -7.92 -2.71 6.80
CA HIS A 67 -7.99 -2.09 5.47
C HIS A 67 -6.79 -2.45 4.59
N PHE A 68 -5.58 -2.43 5.16
CA PHE A 68 -4.37 -2.83 4.46
C PHE A 68 -4.42 -4.29 3.98
N LEU A 69 -4.83 -5.22 4.85
CA LEU A 69 -4.97 -6.63 4.47
C LEU A 69 -6.02 -6.83 3.39
N GLN A 70 -7.13 -6.09 3.45
CA GLN A 70 -8.11 -6.09 2.36
C GLN A 70 -7.51 -5.58 1.05
N CYS A 71 -6.73 -4.49 1.08
CA CYS A 71 -6.07 -3.97 -0.11
C CYS A 71 -5.06 -4.98 -0.67
N MET A 72 -4.35 -5.70 0.21
CA MET A 72 -3.42 -6.75 -0.19
C MET A 72 -4.14 -7.89 -0.93
N ASP A 73 -5.30 -8.34 -0.44
CA ASP A 73 -6.14 -9.33 -1.12
C ASP A 73 -6.63 -8.81 -2.49
N ASP A 74 -7.21 -7.59 -2.51
CA ASP A 74 -7.75 -6.97 -3.72
C ASP A 74 -6.64 -6.75 -4.78
N PHE A 75 -5.43 -6.38 -4.35
CA PHE A 75 -4.26 -6.25 -5.22
C PHE A 75 -3.81 -7.61 -5.76
N TYR A 76 -3.69 -8.61 -4.89
CA TYR A 76 -3.22 -9.95 -5.25
C TYR A 76 -4.09 -10.58 -6.34
N GLU A 77 -5.41 -10.53 -6.19
CA GLU A 77 -6.37 -11.13 -7.12
C GLU A 77 -6.21 -10.67 -8.57
N ASP A 78 -5.81 -9.42 -8.79
CA ASP A 78 -5.74 -8.80 -10.11
C ASP A 78 -4.29 -8.52 -10.57
N SER A 79 -3.29 -8.95 -9.80
CA SER A 79 -1.87 -8.70 -10.06
C SER A 79 -1.15 -9.91 -10.63
N THR A 80 -0.19 -9.64 -11.52
CA THR A 80 0.86 -10.60 -11.86
C THR A 80 1.95 -10.60 -10.78
N GLU A 81 2.76 -11.65 -10.73
CA GLU A 81 3.92 -11.73 -9.85
C GLU A 81 4.89 -10.55 -10.05
N THR A 82 5.07 -10.11 -11.30
CA THR A 82 5.92 -8.95 -11.62
C THR A 82 5.37 -7.67 -10.99
N GLU A 83 4.05 -7.48 -11.01
CA GLU A 83 3.39 -6.31 -10.41
C GLU A 83 3.43 -6.37 -8.88
N ARG A 84 3.29 -7.56 -8.27
CA ARG A 84 3.51 -7.75 -6.82
C ARG A 84 4.92 -7.39 -6.42
N ASN A 85 5.91 -7.90 -7.16
CA ASN A 85 7.32 -7.57 -6.95
C ASN A 85 7.61 -6.08 -7.16
N SER A 86 6.89 -5.41 -8.06
CA SER A 86 6.96 -3.96 -8.23
C SER A 86 6.44 -3.22 -6.98
N LEU A 87 5.24 -3.57 -6.50
CA LEU A 87 4.67 -2.95 -5.31
C LEU A 87 5.54 -3.20 -4.06
N LEU A 88 6.07 -4.41 -3.89
CA LEU A 88 7.01 -4.74 -2.81
C LEU A 88 8.24 -3.84 -2.81
N LYS A 89 8.78 -3.51 -3.99
CA LYS A 89 9.89 -2.55 -4.11
C LYS A 89 9.49 -1.16 -3.66
N PHE A 90 8.31 -0.67 -4.06
CA PHE A 90 7.80 0.62 -3.58
C PHE A 90 7.65 0.64 -2.06
N ALA A 91 7.06 -0.41 -1.47
CA ALA A 91 6.89 -0.54 -0.02
C ALA A 91 8.25 -0.55 0.72
N LEU A 92 9.24 -1.28 0.19
CA LEU A 92 10.59 -1.30 0.74
C LEU A 92 11.32 0.04 0.62
N TYR A 93 11.10 0.77 -0.46
CA TYR A 93 11.71 2.10 -0.63
C TYR A 93 11.09 3.12 0.31
N LEU A 94 9.77 3.05 0.52
CA LEU A 94 9.06 3.87 1.50
C LEU A 94 9.63 3.69 2.90
N ALA A 95 9.60 2.46 3.42
CA ALA A 95 10.06 2.18 4.78
C ALA A 95 11.57 2.43 5.02
N LYS A 96 12.35 2.65 3.96
CA LYS A 96 13.78 2.97 4.05
C LYS A 96 14.10 4.44 3.76
N ALA A 97 13.10 5.25 3.41
CA ALA A 97 13.31 6.60 2.91
C ALA A 97 13.92 7.53 3.96
N ASP A 98 13.55 7.34 5.23
CA ASP A 98 14.06 8.10 6.38
C ASP A 98 15.31 7.45 7.04
N GLY A 99 15.63 6.21 6.63
CA GLY A 99 16.76 5.42 7.12
C GLY A 99 16.47 4.53 8.33
N VAL A 100 15.23 4.48 8.85
CA VAL A 100 14.86 3.69 10.03
C VAL A 100 13.51 2.99 9.82
N ILE A 101 13.53 1.66 9.67
CA ILE A 101 12.29 0.87 9.65
C ILE A 101 11.79 0.67 11.09
N THR A 102 10.62 1.19 11.41
CA THR A 102 9.93 1.04 12.70
C THR A 102 9.35 -0.37 12.89
N VAL A 103 8.91 -0.69 14.12
CA VAL A 103 8.29 -1.99 14.43
C VAL A 103 6.96 -2.13 13.69
N GLU A 104 6.22 -1.05 13.61
CA GLU A 104 4.93 -0.93 12.95
C GLU A 104 5.07 -1.17 11.44
N GLU A 105 5.94 -0.41 10.75
CA GLU A 105 6.19 -0.62 9.32
C GLU A 105 6.67 -2.04 9.01
N ASN A 106 7.59 -2.56 9.83
CA ASN A 106 8.08 -3.93 9.69
C ASN A 106 6.95 -4.96 9.82
N SER A 107 5.94 -4.72 10.68
CA SER A 107 4.77 -5.59 10.78
C SER A 107 3.96 -5.62 9.48
N PHE A 108 3.77 -4.47 8.83
CA PHE A 108 3.05 -4.40 7.54
C PHE A 108 3.85 -5.05 6.41
N LEU A 109 5.16 -4.78 6.35
CA LEU A 109 6.07 -5.41 5.38
C LEU A 109 6.09 -6.94 5.53
N LYS A 110 6.15 -7.47 6.76
CA LYS A 110 6.11 -8.91 6.98
C LYS A 110 4.85 -9.55 6.41
N HIS A 111 3.68 -8.94 6.59
CA HIS A 111 2.45 -9.47 6.00
C HIS A 111 2.50 -9.49 4.47
N LEU A 112 3.05 -8.44 3.87
CA LEU A 112 3.25 -8.40 2.42
C LEU A 112 4.17 -9.52 1.93
N PHE A 113 5.30 -9.74 2.61
CA PHE A 113 6.23 -10.82 2.26
C PHE A 113 5.59 -12.19 2.48
N GLU A 114 5.09 -12.48 3.68
CA GLU A 114 4.51 -13.78 4.01
C GLU A 114 3.33 -14.16 3.09
N ALA A 115 2.49 -13.19 2.72
CA ALA A 115 1.34 -13.45 1.85
C ALA A 115 1.75 -13.76 0.40
N TRP A 116 2.84 -13.19 -0.10
CA TRP A 116 3.21 -13.26 -1.52
C TRP A 116 4.47 -14.08 -1.80
N ASP A 117 5.21 -14.50 -0.77
CA ASP A 117 6.36 -15.40 -0.86
C ASP A 117 5.94 -16.88 -1.06
N HIS A 118 4.69 -17.21 -0.75
CA HIS A 118 4.11 -18.56 -0.93
C HIS A 118 3.97 -19.02 -2.40
N ASP A 119 4.31 -18.18 -3.39
CA ASP A 119 4.39 -18.58 -4.80
C ASP A 119 5.76 -19.18 -5.21
N HIS A 120 6.72 -19.30 -4.27
CA HIS A 120 8.09 -19.80 -4.53
C HIS A 120 8.35 -21.27 -4.12
N GLU A 121 7.32 -22.11 -3.88
CA GLU A 121 7.48 -23.56 -3.66
C GLU A 121 6.93 -24.44 -4.79
#